data_AF-A0A963RRW8-F1
#
_entry.id   AF-A0A963RRW8-F1
#
_cell.length_a   1.000
_cell.length_b   1.000
_cell.length_c   1.000
_cell.angle_alpha   90.00
_cell.angle_beta   90.00
_cell.angle_gamma   90.00
#
_symmetry.space_group_name_H-M   'P 1'
#
loop_
_entity.id
_entity.type
_entity.pdbx_description
1 polymer ?
#
loop_
_entity_poly.entity_id
_entity_poly.type
_entity_poly.pdbx_seq_one_letter_code
_entity_poly.pdbx_strand_id
1 'polypeptide(L)'
;MTAIHRRSVFRSLAAALLVGAAGLAAPWAQAADEAPDAMILRLSQEVLNTIKGDKSLQTGDISKVMALVDSKIMPNVDFRRMTAAATGPAWRRATPAQQQQLQD
;
A
#
# COMPACT_ATOMS: atom_id res chain seq x y z
N MET A 1 -50.64 -36.69 2.52
CA MET A 1 -50.14 -35.30 2.41
C MET A 1 -48.61 -35.18 2.65
N THR A 2 -47.79 -36.14 2.19
CA THR A 2 -46.32 -36.16 2.44
C THR A 2 -45.48 -35.80 1.21
N ALA A 3 -46.02 -35.93 0.00
CA ALA A 3 -45.30 -35.64 -1.25
C ALA A 3 -45.13 -34.13 -1.53
N ILE A 4 -46.03 -33.28 -1.02
CA ILE A 4 -46.01 -31.83 -1.23
C ILE A 4 -44.89 -31.17 -0.41
N HIS A 5 -44.66 -31.62 0.84
CA HIS A 5 -43.57 -31.12 1.68
C HIS A 5 -42.18 -31.45 1.12
N ARG A 6 -41.99 -32.65 0.55
CA ARG A 6 -40.71 -33.05 -0.07
C ARG A 6 -40.35 -32.16 -1.27
N ARG A 7 -41.35 -31.75 -2.06
CA ARG A 7 -41.18 -30.84 -3.21
C ARG A 7 -40.89 -29.40 -2.79
N SER A 8 -41.49 -28.95 -1.68
CA SER A 8 -41.21 -27.63 -1.09
C SER A 8 -39.79 -27.54 -0.53
N VAL A 9 -39.35 -28.54 0.25
CA VAL A 9 -37.99 -28.58 0.82
C VAL A 9 -36.93 -28.64 -0.28
N PHE A 10 -37.16 -29.45 -1.33
CA PHE A 10 -36.23 -29.54 -2.46
C PHE A 10 -36.11 -28.21 -3.22
N ARG A 11 -37.21 -27.48 -3.40
CA ARG A 11 -37.20 -26.14 -4.01
C ARG A 11 -36.44 -25.11 -3.17
N SER A 12 -36.62 -25.13 -1.85
CA SER A 12 -35.88 -24.25 -0.93
C SER A 12 -34.38 -24.55 -0.92
N LEU A 13 -33.99 -25.83 -0.98
CA LEU A 13 -32.59 -26.23 -1.06
C LEU A 13 -31.96 -25.81 -2.39
N ALA A 14 -32.67 -25.99 -3.50
CA ALA A 14 -32.22 -25.57 -4.83
C ALA A 14 -32.09 -24.04 -4.92
N ALA A 15 -33.01 -23.28 -4.33
CA ALA A 15 -32.91 -21.83 -4.25
C ALA A 15 -31.70 -21.37 -3.41
N ALA A 16 -31.44 -22.02 -2.26
CA ALA A 16 -30.27 -21.72 -1.44
C ALA A 16 -28.95 -22.04 -2.17
N LEU A 17 -28.90 -23.13 -2.94
CA LEU A 17 -27.75 -23.49 -3.79
C LEU A 17 -27.50 -22.47 -4.90
N LEU A 18 -28.56 -21.98 -5.56
CA LEU A 18 -28.43 -20.97 -6.62
C LEU A 18 -27.96 -19.61 -6.08
N VAL A 19 -28.42 -19.21 -4.89
CA VAL A 19 -27.95 -17.98 -4.22
C VAL A 19 -26.50 -18.13 -3.74
N GLY A 20 -26.13 -19.29 -3.19
CA GLY A 20 -24.75 -19.58 -2.80
C GLY A 20 -23.78 -19.61 -4.00
N ALA A 21 -24.21 -20.17 -5.14
CA ALA A 21 -23.44 -20.19 -6.37
C ALA A 21 -23.25 -18.80 -6.99
N ALA A 22 -24.24 -17.91 -6.86
CA ALA A 22 -24.12 -16.52 -7.32
C ALA A 22 -23.09 -15.72 -6.52
N GLY A 23 -22.97 -15.96 -5.21
CA GLY A 23 -21.94 -15.34 -4.35
C GLY A 23 -20.52 -15.80 -4.69
N LEU A 24 -20.37 -17.03 -5.21
CA LEU A 24 -19.09 -17.57 -5.70
C LEU A 24 -18.77 -17.18 -7.14
N ALA A 25 -19.68 -16.50 -7.85
CA ALA A 25 -19.45 -16.03 -9.22
C ALA A 25 -19.22 -14.51 -9.29
N ALA A 26 -19.29 -13.80 -8.15
CA ALA A 26 -18.95 -12.40 -8.10
C ALA A 26 -17.45 -12.25 -8.38
N PRO A 27 -17.04 -11.47 -9.40
CA PRO A 27 -15.63 -11.21 -9.62
C PRO A 27 -15.07 -10.53 -8.37
N TRP A 28 -14.16 -11.22 -7.70
CA TRP A 28 -13.26 -10.68 -6.70
C TRP A 28 -12.57 -9.49 -7.36
N ALA A 29 -13.05 -8.29 -7.05
CA ALA A 29 -12.43 -7.07 -7.52
C ALA A 29 -10.99 -7.05 -6.95
N GLN A 30 -10.03 -7.47 -7.77
CA GLN A 30 -8.64 -7.18 -7.53
C GLN A 30 -8.51 -5.69 -7.82
N ALA A 31 -8.33 -4.87 -6.79
CA ALA A 31 -7.89 -3.51 -7.01
C ALA A 31 -6.59 -3.62 -7.82
N ALA A 32 -6.55 -3.05 -9.02
CA ALA A 32 -5.32 -3.01 -9.79
C ALA A 32 -4.31 -2.21 -8.96
N ASP A 33 -3.17 -2.82 -8.65
CA ASP A 33 -2.08 -2.11 -7.99
C ASP A 33 -1.69 -0.90 -8.86
N GLU A 34 -1.47 0.25 -8.23
CA GLU A 34 -1.03 1.46 -8.91
C GLU A 34 0.30 1.17 -9.64
N ALA A 35 0.37 1.52 -10.93
CA ALA A 35 1.60 1.35 -11.70
C ALA A 35 2.74 2.19 -11.09
N PRO A 36 4.01 1.73 -11.10
CA PRO A 36 5.10 2.44 -10.44
C PRO A 36 5.34 3.87 -10.95
N ASP A 37 5.17 4.10 -12.26
CA ASP A 37 5.28 5.42 -12.88
C ASP A 37 4.14 6.35 -12.44
N ALA A 38 2.91 5.84 -12.37
CA ALA A 38 1.76 6.57 -11.86
C ALA A 38 1.94 6.95 -10.38
N MET A 39 2.44 6.02 -9.56
CA MET A 39 2.76 6.25 -8.14
C MET A 39 3.78 7.38 -7.99
N ILE A 40 4.87 7.35 -8.75
CA ILE A 40 5.92 8.38 -8.70
C ILE A 40 5.37 9.74 -9.13
N LEU A 41 4.56 9.80 -10.19
CA LEU A 41 3.93 11.04 -10.64
C LEU A 41 3.01 11.62 -9.55
N ARG A 42 2.15 10.78 -8.97
CA ARG A 42 1.22 11.18 -7.91
C ARG A 42 1.97 11.73 -6.69
N LEU A 43 2.96 10.99 -6.19
CA LEU A 43 3.77 11.41 -5.04
C LEU A 43 4.53 12.71 -5.32
N SER A 44 5.13 12.84 -6.51
CA SER A 44 5.84 14.06 -6.90
C SER A 44 4.92 15.28 -6.92
N GLN A 45 3.71 15.11 -7.47
CA GLN A 45 2.70 16.17 -7.52
C GLN A 45 2.22 16.56 -6.12
N GLU A 46 2.00 15.58 -5.24
CA GLU A 46 1.58 15.80 -3.85
C GLU A 46 2.65 16.59 -3.06
N VAL A 47 3.92 16.19 -3.16
CA VAL A 47 5.04 16.88 -2.51
C VAL A 47 5.17 18.31 -3.03
N LEU A 48 5.16 18.50 -4.35
CA LEU A 48 5.26 19.84 -4.95
C LEU A 48 4.08 20.74 -4.57
N ASN A 49 2.86 20.20 -4.53
CA ASN A 49 1.68 20.96 -4.10
C ASN A 49 1.78 21.35 -2.63
N THR A 50 2.29 20.46 -1.78
CA THR A 50 2.49 20.75 -0.35
C THR A 50 3.51 21.87 -0.16
N ILE A 51 4.64 21.82 -0.86
CA ILE A 51 5.66 22.88 -0.82
C ILE A 51 5.08 24.20 -1.36
N LYS A 52 4.33 24.19 -2.46
CA LYS A 52 3.69 25.40 -3.01
C LYS A 52 2.65 26.00 -2.07
N GLY A 53 2.01 25.19 -1.22
CA GLY A 53 1.00 25.62 -0.26
C GLY A 53 1.54 26.15 1.07
N ASP A 54 2.78 25.81 1.46
CA ASP A 54 3.37 26.21 2.74
C ASP A 54 4.60 27.11 2.55
N LYS A 55 4.48 28.38 2.93
CA LYS A 55 5.57 29.37 2.87
C LYS A 55 6.80 28.94 3.65
N SER A 56 6.65 28.26 4.79
CA SER A 56 7.79 27.84 5.60
C SER A 56 8.58 26.71 4.93
N LEU A 57 7.92 25.80 4.22
CA LEU A 57 8.58 24.83 3.35
C LEU A 57 9.31 25.53 2.18
N GLN A 58 8.71 26.57 1.60
CA GLN A 58 9.35 27.37 0.53
C GLN A 58 10.60 28.10 1.01
N THR A 59 10.60 28.60 2.24
CA THR A 59 11.76 29.24 2.84
C THR A 59 12.79 28.25 3.36
N GLY A 60 12.55 26.94 3.24
CA GLY A 60 13.50 25.90 3.63
C GLY A 60 13.54 25.64 5.15
N ASP A 61 12.42 25.76 5.86
CA ASP A 61 12.32 25.31 7.26
C ASP A 61 12.65 23.81 7.34
N ILE A 62 13.85 23.50 7.83
CA ILE A 62 14.41 22.15 7.85
C ILE A 62 13.51 21.20 8.64
N SER A 63 12.99 21.63 9.79
CA SER A 63 12.14 20.79 10.63
C SER A 63 10.87 20.37 9.89
N LYS A 64 10.26 21.28 9.14
CA LYS A 64 9.10 20.95 8.31
C LYS A 64 9.43 20.15 7.07
N VAL A 65 10.59 20.39 6.44
CA VAL A 65 11.06 19.58 5.31
C VAL A 65 11.25 18.13 5.74
N MET A 66 11.91 17.89 6.89
CA MET A 66 12.09 16.53 7.41
C MET A 66 10.74 15.87 7.72
N ALA A 67 9.81 16.58 8.36
CA ALA A 67 8.46 16.06 8.60
C ALA A 67 7.71 15.71 7.30
N LEU A 68 7.91 16.47 6.23
CA LEU A 68 7.34 16.16 4.91
C LEU A 68 7.97 14.89 4.32
N VAL A 69 9.29 14.75 4.41
CA VAL A 69 10.02 13.55 3.96
C VAL A 69 9.53 12.31 4.72
N ASP A 70 9.49 12.37 6.04
CA ASP A 70 9.06 11.25 6.91
C ASP A 70 7.63 10.82 6.61
N SER A 71 6.73 11.77 6.36
CA SER A 71 5.32 11.47 6.14
C SER A 71 4.96 11.07 4.70
N LYS A 72 5.68 11.58 3.70
CA LYS A 72 5.32 11.39 2.27
C LYS A 72 6.30 10.54 1.48
N ILE A 73 7.58 10.54 1.84
CA ILE A 73 8.62 9.84 1.07
C ILE A 73 8.97 8.52 1.74
N MET A 74 9.26 8.52 3.04
CA MET A 74 9.75 7.34 3.76
C MET A 74 8.85 6.10 3.68
N PRO A 75 7.50 6.21 3.67
CA PRO A 75 6.62 5.04 3.50
C PRO A 75 6.74 4.34 2.14
N ASN A 76 7.34 5.01 1.15
CA ASN A 76 7.37 4.58 -0.24
C ASN A 76 8.74 4.07 -0.70
N VAL A 77 9.74 4.03 0.19
CA VAL A 77 11.11 3.64 -0.13
C VAL A 77 11.62 2.52 0.80
N ASP A 78 12.47 1.65 0.26
CA ASP A 78 13.27 0.74 1.07
C ASP A 78 14.61 1.42 1.39
N PHE A 79 14.59 2.28 2.41
CA PHE A 79 15.76 3.08 2.78
C PHE A 79 16.96 2.20 3.13
N ARG A 80 16.72 1.09 3.83
CA ARG A 80 17.76 0.11 4.15
C ARG A 80 18.44 -0.44 2.90
N ARG A 81 17.68 -0.82 1.88
CA ARG A 81 18.23 -1.31 0.62
C ARG A 81 18.98 -0.21 -0.13
N MET A 82 18.48 1.02 -0.11
CA MET A 82 19.18 2.17 -0.70
C MET A 82 20.53 2.42 -0.01
N THR A 83 20.56 2.46 1.32
CA THR A 83 21.78 2.62 2.11
C THR A 83 22.75 1.46 1.89
N ALA A 84 22.26 0.23 1.82
CA ALA A 84 23.08 -0.94 1.49
C ALA A 84 23.73 -0.84 0.10
N ALA A 85 22.98 -0.35 -0.89
CA ALA A 85 23.49 -0.14 -2.24
C ALA A 85 24.53 0.99 -2.29
N ALA A 86 24.29 2.10 -1.58
CA ALA A 86 25.20 3.24 -1.52
C ALA A 86 26.52 2.90 -0.81
N THR A 87 26.47 2.11 0.26
CA THR A 87 27.65 1.72 1.06
C THR A 87 28.38 0.48 0.52
N GLY A 88 27.74 -0.31 -0.33
CA GLY A 88 28.37 -1.41 -1.06
C GLY A 88 28.88 -2.54 -0.16
N PRO A 89 30.08 -3.12 -0.41
CA PRO A 89 30.59 -4.25 0.36
C PRO A 89 30.73 -3.99 1.88
N ALA A 90 30.89 -2.72 2.27
CA ALA A 90 30.99 -2.32 3.67
C ALA A 90 29.70 -2.60 4.45
N TRP A 91 28.53 -2.53 3.79
CA TRP A 91 27.23 -2.83 4.41
C TRP A 91 27.20 -4.19 5.10
N ARG A 92 27.75 -5.22 4.43
CA ARG A 92 27.77 -6.60 4.93
C ARG A 92 28.75 -6.81 6.08
N ARG A 93 29.69 -5.88 6.30
CA ARG A 93 30.69 -5.93 7.36
C ARG A 93 30.34 -5.03 8.54
N ALA A 94 29.41 -4.09 8.35
CA ALA A 94 28.95 -3.21 9.39
C ALA A 94 28.23 -4.00 10.49
N THR A 95 28.49 -3.65 11.75
CA THR A 95 27.74 -4.19 12.88
C THR A 95 26.29 -3.69 12.84
N PRO A 96 25.34 -4.34 13.56
CA PRO A 96 23.97 -3.85 13.62
C PRO A 96 23.85 -2.38 14.06
N ALA A 97 24.69 -1.94 15.01
CA ALA A 97 24.72 -0.54 15.44
C ALA A 97 25.22 0.41 14.34
N GLN A 98 26.24 0.00 13.57
CA GLN A 98 26.74 0.80 12.44
C GLN A 98 25.72 0.85 11.30
N GLN A 99 25.01 -0.25 11.02
CA GLN A 99 23.93 -0.26 10.03
C GLN A 99 22.79 0.67 10.45
N GLN A 100 22.47 0.75 11.74
CA GLN A 100 21.48 1.70 12.24
C GLN A 100 21.94 3.15 12.06
N GLN A 101 23.18 3.47 12.44
CA GLN A 101 23.74 4.82 12.25
C GLN A 101 23.82 5.28 10.78
N LEU A 102 23.89 4.34 9.83
CA LEU A 102 23.84 4.65 8.40
C LEU A 102 22.41 4.88 7.89
N GLN A 103 21.41 4.50 8.67
CA GLN A 103 19.98 4.65 8.36
C GLN A 103 19.30 5.78 9.15
N ASP A 104 19.95 6.30 10.20
CA ASP A 104 19.52 7.47 10.97
C ASP A 104 19.93 8.78 10.29
#